data_AF-A0A1G6P7W9-F1
#
_entry.id   AF-A0A1G6P7W9-F1
#
_cell.length_a   1.000
_cell.length_b   1.000
_cell.length_c   1.000
_cell.angle_alpha   90.00
_cell.angle_beta   90.00
_cell.angle_gamma   90.00
#
_symmetry.space_group_name_H-M   'P 1'
#
loop_
_entity.id
_entity.type
_entity.pdbx_description
1 polymer ?
#
loop_
_entity_poly.entity_id
_entity_poly.type
_entity_poly.pdbx_seq_one_letter_code
_entity_poly.pdbx_strand_id
1 'polypeptide(L)'
;MSESRQALILHLASGGEPLVFSLSAKSAKSLAPRLPVLLASGGVDTPELEDGTTVAVNFAHVVTAHLDVLPAHVRVYGTPDKGKHGFGV
;
A
#
# COMPACT_ATOMS: atom_id res chain seq x y z
N MET A 1 10.81 16.72 10.49
CA MET A 1 9.82 16.61 9.41
C MET A 1 8.94 15.43 9.76
N SER A 2 7.61 15.59 9.76
CA SER A 2 6.69 14.48 10.03
C SER A 2 6.84 13.43 8.94
N GLU A 3 7.40 12.26 9.32
CA GLU A 3 7.45 11.06 8.48
C GLU A 3 6.07 10.81 7.89
N SER A 4 5.96 10.80 6.56
CA SER A 4 4.73 10.59 5.83
C SER A 4 4.84 9.31 5.02
N ARG A 5 3.79 8.48 5.04
CA ARG A 5 3.82 7.14 4.44
C ARG A 5 3.09 7.13 3.10
N GLN A 6 3.66 6.45 2.12
CA GLN A 6 3.01 6.24 0.83
C GLN A 6 2.05 5.06 0.96
N ALA A 7 0.77 5.28 0.64
CA ALA A 7 -0.24 4.24 0.70
C ALA A 7 -0.83 3.94 -0.67
N LEU A 8 -1.09 2.67 -0.95
CA LEU A 8 -1.92 2.23 -2.06
C LEU A 8 -3.33 1.94 -1.53
N ILE A 9 -4.31 2.64 -2.09
CA ILE A 9 -5.73 2.49 -1.75
C ILE A 9 -6.41 1.82 -2.93
N LEU A 10 -7.08 0.68 -2.67
CA LEU A 10 -7.78 -0.12 -3.66
C LEU A 10 -9.26 -0.24 -3.28
N HIS A 11 -10.14 0.11 -4.22
CA HIS A 11 -11.55 -0.23 -4.11
C HIS A 11 -11.82 -1.47 -4.94
N LEU A 12 -12.44 -2.49 -4.34
CA LEU A 12 -12.73 -3.76 -5.00
C LEU A 12 -14.07 -3.72 -5.73
N ALA A 13 -14.20 -4.48 -6.82
CA ALA A 13 -15.42 -4.60 -7.60
C ALA A 13 -16.59 -5.21 -6.80
N SER A 14 -16.29 -6.00 -5.76
CA SER A 14 -17.29 -6.55 -4.84
C SER A 14 -17.90 -5.49 -3.90
N GLY A 15 -17.34 -4.27 -3.86
CA GLY A 15 -17.67 -3.25 -2.86
C GLY A 15 -17.06 -3.53 -1.48
N GLY A 16 -17.39 -2.67 -0.51
CA GLY A 16 -16.90 -2.75 0.88
C GLY A 16 -15.87 -1.66 1.23
N GLU A 17 -15.19 -1.85 2.37
CA GLU A 17 -14.09 -0.99 2.79
C GLU A 17 -12.89 -1.15 1.83
N PRO A 18 -12.20 -0.06 1.48
CA PRO A 18 -11.03 -0.13 0.62
C PRO A 18 -9.88 -0.89 1.30
N LEU A 19 -9.11 -1.64 0.51
CA LEU A 19 -7.85 -2.20 0.98
C LEU A 19 -6.79 -1.10 0.95
N VAL A 20 -6.06 -0.96 2.05
CA VAL A 20 -5.01 0.05 2.19
C VAL A 20 -3.69 -0.61 2.56
N PHE A 21 -2.67 -0.39 1.74
CA PHE A 21 -1.33 -0.95 1.88
C PHE A 21 -0.31 0.16 2.06
N SER A 22 0.54 0.09 3.09
CA SER A 22 1.70 0.97 3.23
C SER A 22 2.82 0.46 2.31
N LEU A 23 3.21 1.26 1.33
CA LEU A 23 4.23 0.91 0.35
C LEU A 23 5.60 1.44 0.74
N SER A 24 6.65 0.72 0.33
CA SER A 24 7.99 1.30 0.31
C SER A 24 8.03 2.49 -0.65
N ALA A 25 8.86 3.50 -0.37
CA ALA A 25 8.98 4.68 -1.23
C ALA A 25 9.40 4.32 -2.67
N LYS A 26 10.24 3.29 -2.81
CA LYS A 26 10.68 2.74 -4.11
C LYS A 26 9.49 2.13 -4.86
N SER A 27 8.70 1.29 -4.20
CA SER A 27 7.55 0.65 -4.83
C SER A 27 6.48 1.65 -5.21
N ALA A 28 6.14 2.62 -4.34
CA ALA A 28 5.20 3.69 -4.65
C ALA A 28 5.60 4.46 -5.93
N LYS A 29 6.87 4.88 -6.02
CA LYS A 29 7.41 5.59 -7.19
C LYS A 29 7.36 4.75 -8.48
N SER A 30 7.63 3.44 -8.37
CA SER A 30 7.61 2.53 -9.52
C SER A 30 6.20 2.11 -9.96
N LEU A 31 5.24 2.08 -9.03
CA LEU A 31 3.87 1.65 -9.26
C LEU A 31 3.02 2.77 -9.86
N ALA A 32 3.22 4.01 -9.42
CA ALA A 32 2.43 5.18 -9.85
C ALA A 32 2.20 5.25 -11.39
N PRO A 33 3.23 5.18 -12.26
CA PRO A 33 3.01 5.27 -13.70
C PRO A 33 2.37 4.01 -14.31
N ARG A 34 2.35 2.88 -13.60
CA ARG A 34 1.85 1.58 -14.09
C ARG A 34 0.38 1.33 -13.72
N LEU A 35 -0.15 2.04 -12.72
CA LEU A 35 -1.54 1.87 -12.26
C LEU A 35 -2.58 1.92 -13.39
N PRO A 36 -2.56 2.89 -14.34
CA PRO A 36 -3.56 2.92 -15.41
C PRO A 36 -3.53 1.66 -16.28
N VAL A 37 -2.32 1.16 -16.59
CA VAL A 37 -2.15 -0.06 -17.40
C VAL A 37 -2.59 -1.30 -16.64
N LEU A 38 -2.25 -1.41 -15.35
CA LEU A 38 -2.66 -2.52 -14.50
C LEU A 38 -4.19 -2.59 -14.36
N LEU A 39 -4.85 -1.45 -14.14
CA LEU A 39 -6.32 -1.36 -14.09
C LEU A 39 -6.97 -1.70 -15.44
N ALA A 40 -6.43 -1.18 -16.55
CA ALA A 40 -6.99 -1.44 -17.88
C ALA A 40 -6.83 -2.90 -18.34
N SER A 41 -5.73 -3.55 -17.95
CA SER A 41 -5.43 -4.92 -18.35
C SER A 41 -5.87 -5.99 -17.36
N GLY A 42 -6.19 -5.60 -16.11
CA GLY A 42 -6.40 -6.54 -15.01
C GLY A 42 -5.13 -7.31 -14.61
N GLY A 43 -3.95 -6.70 -14.80
CA GLY A 43 -2.66 -7.34 -14.51
C GLY A 43 -2.43 -7.63 -13.03
N VAL A 44 -1.45 -8.49 -12.74
CA VAL A 44 -0.97 -8.74 -11.36
C VAL A 44 0.31 -7.98 -11.11
N ASP A 45 0.43 -7.35 -9.94
CA ASP A 45 1.67 -6.73 -9.46
C ASP A 45 1.98 -7.16 -8.03
N THR A 46 3.26 -7.13 -7.65
CA THR A 46 3.76 -7.54 -6.34
C THR A 46 4.59 -6.42 -5.69
N PRO A 47 4.00 -5.27 -5.31
CA PRO A 47 4.74 -4.18 -4.69
C PRO A 47 5.32 -4.58 -3.33
N GLU A 48 6.46 -3.98 -3.01
CA GLU A 48 7.10 -4.06 -1.69
C GLU A 48 6.42 -3.07 -0.74
N LEU A 49 6.09 -3.57 0.44
CA LEU A 49 5.47 -2.84 1.52
C LEU A 49 6.52 -2.14 2.38
N GLU A 50 6.09 -1.19 3.22
CA GLU A 50 6.99 -0.44 4.09
C GLU A 50 7.70 -1.36 5.12
N ASP A 51 7.06 -2.45 5.54
CA ASP A 51 7.63 -3.48 6.42
C ASP A 51 8.61 -4.45 5.73
N GLY A 52 8.89 -4.25 4.44
CA GLY A 52 9.79 -5.08 3.65
C GLY A 52 9.18 -6.38 3.12
N THR A 53 7.91 -6.67 3.43
CA THR A 53 7.17 -7.78 2.81
C THR A 53 6.63 -7.37 1.43
N THR A 54 6.04 -8.31 0.69
CA THR A 54 5.38 -8.04 -0.59
C THR A 54 3.92 -8.47 -0.53
N VAL A 55 3.07 -7.82 -1.33
CA VAL A 55 1.67 -8.22 -1.52
C VAL A 55 1.39 -8.43 -3.00
N ALA A 56 0.79 -9.56 -3.37
CA ALA A 56 0.32 -9.79 -4.73
C ALA A 56 -1.09 -9.20 -4.90
N VAL A 57 -1.25 -8.29 -5.85
CA VAL A 57 -2.52 -7.62 -6.15
C VAL A 57 -2.94 -7.98 -7.57
N ASN A 58 -4.11 -8.60 -7.70
CA ASN A 58 -4.77 -8.82 -8.98
C ASN A 58 -5.70 -7.64 -9.30
N PHE A 59 -5.32 -6.80 -10.26
CA PHE A 59 -6.08 -5.60 -10.62
C PHE A 59 -7.36 -5.91 -11.40
N ALA A 60 -7.60 -7.16 -11.84
CA ALA A 60 -8.87 -7.56 -12.46
C ALA A 60 -10.07 -7.45 -11.51
N HIS A 61 -9.83 -7.36 -10.19
CA HIS A 61 -10.86 -7.22 -9.17
C HIS A 61 -10.93 -5.81 -8.56
N VAL A 62 -10.16 -4.86 -9.09
CA VAL A 62 -10.04 -3.50 -8.57
C VAL A 62 -10.82 -2.54 -9.48
N VAL A 63 -11.75 -1.77 -8.90
CA VAL A 63 -12.53 -0.76 -9.65
C VAL A 63 -11.83 0.60 -9.67
N THR A 64 -11.13 0.97 -8.60
CA THR A 64 -10.28 2.16 -8.55
C THR A 64 -9.03 1.88 -7.73
N ALA A 65 -7.91 2.47 -8.13
CA ALA A 65 -6.66 2.46 -7.37
C ALA A 65 -6.02 3.83 -7.40
N HIS A 66 -5.49 4.28 -6.27
CA HIS A 66 -4.71 5.51 -6.19
C HIS A 66 -3.64 5.43 -5.11
N LEU A 67 -2.65 6.30 -5.22
CA LEU A 67 -1.66 6.52 -4.18
C LEU A 67 -2.06 7.74 -3.36
N ASP A 68 -1.88 7.66 -2.05
CA ASP A 68 -2.09 8.76 -1.13
C ASP A 68 -1.01 8.77 -0.05
N VAL A 69 -0.99 9.83 0.76
CA VAL A 69 -0.04 10.01 1.85
C VAL A 69 -0.76 9.91 3.19
N LEU A 70 -0.40 8.89 3.97
CA LEU A 70 -0.98 8.69 5.30
C LEU A 70 -0.12 9.35 6.39
N PRO A 71 -0.75 9.88 7.46
CA PRO A 71 -0.02 10.30 8.66
C PRO A 71 0.74 9.13 9.30
N ALA A 72 1.95 9.38 9.81
CA ALA A 72 2.84 8.37 10.40
C ALA A 72 2.24 7.52 11.54
N HIS A 73 1.19 8.00 12.21
CA HIS A 73 0.56 7.28 13.33
C HIS A 73 -0.52 6.28 12.88
N VAL A 74 -0.99 6.38 11.62
CA VAL A 74 -1.97 5.45 11.07
C VAL A 74 -1.28 4.13 10.75
N ARG A 75 -1.90 3.02 11.18
CA ARG A 75 -1.44 1.66 10.86
C ARG A 75 -2.40 1.05 9.84
N VAL A 76 -1.83 0.60 8.73
CA VAL A 76 -2.49 -0.17 7.68
C VAL A 76 -1.67 -1.41 7.38
N TYR A 77 -2.15 -2.30 6.50
CA TYR A 77 -1.39 -3.49 6.13
C TYR A 77 -0.02 -3.09 5.54
N GLY A 78 1.04 -3.79 5.91
CA GLY A 78 2.40 -3.45 5.47
C GLY A 78 3.10 -2.36 6.26
N THR A 79 2.47 -1.83 7.32
CA THR A 79 3.12 -0.88 8.24
C THR A 79 4.10 -1.64 9.14
N PRO A 80 5.38 -1.23 9.23
CA PRO A 80 6.37 -1.86 10.11
C PRO A 80 5.86 -1.91 11.55
N ASP A 81 6.05 -3.05 12.22
CA ASP A 81 5.86 -3.09 13.66
C ASP A 81 7.01 -2.33 14.31
N LYS A 82 6.71 -1.15 14.86
CA LYS A 82 7.64 -0.45 15.75
C LYS A 82 7.66 -1.19 17.10
N GLY A 83 8.16 -2.42 17.09
CA GLY A 83 8.28 -3.26 18.27
C GLY A 83 9.07 -2.51 19.36
N LYS A 84 8.38 -2.19 20.46
CA LYS A 84 8.88 -1.85 21.81
C LYS A 84 10.30 -1.27 21.90
N HIS A 85 10.43 0.05 21.84
CA HIS A 85 11.45 0.73 22.64
C HIS A 85 10.83 1.19 23.98
N GLY A 86 11.17 0.48 25.07
CA GLY A 86 10.88 0.82 26.49
C GLY A 86 9.67 0.10 27.09
N PHE A 87 9.68 -0.50 28.30
CA PHE A 87 10.59 -0.48 29.45
C PHE A 87 10.54 -1.84 30.21
N GLY A 88 11.66 -2.28 30.80
CA GLY A 88 11.79 -3.46 31.69
C GLY A 88 12.52 -4.63 31.03
N VAL A 89 13.63 -5.20 31.54
CA VAL A 89 14.25 -5.26 32.89
C VAL A 89 15.77 -5.06 32.75
#